data_AF-A0A564TL92-F1
#
_entry.id   AF-A0A564TL92-F1
#
_cell.length_a   1.000
_cell.length_b   1.000
_cell.length_c   1.000
_cell.angle_alpha   90.00
_cell.angle_beta   90.00
_cell.angle_gamma   90.00
#
_symmetry.space_group_name_H-M   'P 1'
#
loop_
_entity.id
_entity.type
_entity.pdbx_description
1 polymer ?
#
loop_
_entity_poly.entity_id
_entity_poly.type
_entity_poly.pdbx_seq_one_letter_code
_entity_poly.pdbx_strand_id
1 'polypeptide(L)'
;MNGNMKRSIIAVISGAVILIIAAKSIYMKSESGHKKGEPDVVGTFSINRDENITVVANRENIEDREVFARELLQMYKDNSFHSTKFSTDHGYATSLDMYIYL
;
A
#
# COMPACT_ATOMS: atom_id res chain seq x y z
N MET A 1 -38.96 36.18 3.15
CA MET A 1 -37.47 36.19 3.09
C MET A 1 -37.02 36.97 1.86
N ASN A 2 -36.31 38.09 2.01
CA ASN A 2 -35.90 39.00 0.92
C ASN A 2 -35.02 38.27 -0.13
N GLY A 3 -35.17 38.58 -1.41
CA GLY A 3 -34.42 37.95 -2.51
C GLY A 3 -32.89 38.05 -2.34
N ASN A 4 -32.42 39.17 -1.77
CA ASN A 4 -30.99 39.37 -1.46
C ASN A 4 -30.49 38.43 -0.35
N MET A 5 -31.35 38.13 0.63
CA MET A 5 -31.01 37.22 1.74
C MET A 5 -30.93 35.76 1.28
N LYS A 6 -31.77 35.36 0.30
CA LYS A 6 -31.70 34.03 -0.32
C LYS A 6 -30.40 33.83 -1.11
N ARG A 7 -29.97 34.83 -1.88
CA ARG A 7 -28.71 34.78 -2.66
C ARG A 7 -27.46 34.72 -1.77
N SER A 8 -27.46 35.50 -0.68
CA SER A 8 -26.38 35.48 0.31
C SER A 8 -26.24 34.11 1.00
N ILE A 9 -27.35 33.51 1.42
CA ILE A 9 -27.35 32.17 2.04
C ILE A 9 -26.83 31.10 1.07
N ILE A 10 -27.25 31.14 -0.20
CA ILE A 10 -26.77 30.20 -1.23
C ILE A 10 -25.25 30.32 -1.45
N ALA A 11 -24.72 31.55 -1.49
CA ALA A 11 -23.29 31.78 -1.66
C ALA A 11 -22.45 31.28 -0.46
N VAL A 12 -22.98 31.42 0.76
CA VAL A 12 -22.31 30.89 1.96
C VAL A 12 -22.28 29.36 1.94
N ILE A 13 -23.40 28.71 1.58
CA ILE A 13 -23.48 27.26 1.50
C ILE A 13 -22.54 26.72 0.41
N SER A 14 -22.52 27.34 -0.77
CA SER A 14 -21.63 26.88 -1.86
C SER A 14 -20.15 27.06 -1.50
N GLY A 15 -19.79 28.18 -0.87
CA GLY A 15 -18.43 28.41 -0.37
C GLY A 15 -18.00 27.38 0.68
N ALA A 16 -18.88 27.05 1.63
CA ALA A 16 -18.60 26.06 2.67
C ALA A 16 -18.38 24.65 2.09
N VAL A 17 -19.18 24.23 1.09
CA VAL A 17 -19.01 22.93 0.42
C VAL A 17 -17.67 22.83 -0.30
N ILE A 18 -17.25 23.88 -1.01
CA ILE A 18 -15.96 23.92 -1.70
C ILE A 18 -14.79 23.80 -0.71
N LEU A 19 -14.87 24.49 0.43
CA LEU A 19 -13.84 24.42 1.48
C LEU A 19 -13.73 23.02 2.08
N ILE A 20 -14.86 22.31 2.29
CA ILE A 20 -14.87 20.93 2.80
C ILE A 20 -14.20 19.98 1.80
N ILE A 21 -14.47 20.11 0.50
CA ILE A 21 -13.87 19.27 -0.55
C ILE A 21 -12.35 19.54 -0.65
N ALA A 22 -11.95 20.82 -0.62
CA ALA A 22 -10.54 21.20 -0.65
C ALA A 22 -9.78 20.70 0.58
N ALA A 23 -10.36 20.84 1.78
CA ALA A 23 -9.78 20.32 3.01
C ALA A 23 -9.64 18.79 2.99
N LYS A 24 -10.63 18.06 2.45
CA LYS A 24 -10.52 16.61 2.23
C LYS A 24 -9.40 16.24 1.27
N SER A 25 -9.23 16.98 0.16
CA SER A 25 -8.14 16.75 -0.80
C SER A 25 -6.75 16.96 -0.18
N ILE A 26 -6.60 17.97 0.67
CA ILE A 26 -5.35 18.23 1.40
C ILE A 26 -5.10 17.17 2.47
N TYR A 27 -6.13 16.77 3.21
CA TYR A 27 -6.00 15.75 4.26
C TYR A 27 -5.74 14.34 3.69
N MET A 28 -6.23 14.05 2.48
CA MET A 28 -6.03 12.75 1.81
C MET A 28 -4.68 12.66 1.09
N LYS A 29 -3.85 13.71 1.13
CA LYS A 29 -2.47 13.68 0.67
C LYS A 29 -1.56 13.11 1.77
N SER A 30 -1.81 11.88 2.19
CA SER A 30 -1.02 11.19 3.20
C SER A 30 -0.54 9.83 2.66
N GLU A 31 0.80 9.72 2.60
CA GLU A 31 1.60 8.49 2.48
C GLU A 31 1.49 7.69 1.18
N SER A 32 1.92 8.29 0.06
CA SER A 32 2.39 7.51 -1.10
C SER A 32 3.83 7.00 -0.94
N GLY A 33 4.41 7.15 0.26
CA GLY A 33 5.76 6.69 0.58
C GLY A 33 5.68 5.39 1.37
N HIS A 34 6.66 4.52 1.15
CA HIS A 34 6.89 3.33 1.94
C HIS A 34 6.74 3.60 3.44
N LYS A 35 5.91 2.79 4.11
CA LYS A 35 5.81 2.88 5.56
C LYS A 35 7.10 2.32 6.16
N LYS A 36 7.69 3.06 7.10
CA LYS A 36 8.85 2.56 7.86
C LYS A 36 8.48 1.21 8.49
N GLY A 37 9.29 0.17 8.27
CA GLY A 37 9.02 -1.18 8.77
C GLY A 37 8.27 -2.10 7.80
N GLU A 38 7.79 -1.60 6.67
CA GLU A 38 7.11 -2.40 5.66
C GLU A 38 8.12 -3.22 4.86
N PRO A 39 7.98 -4.55 4.80
CA PRO A 39 8.92 -5.38 4.09
C PRO A 39 8.72 -5.23 2.57
N ASP A 40 9.82 -5.32 1.81
CA ASP A 40 9.75 -5.23 0.36
C ASP A 40 10.76 -6.11 -0.35
N VAL A 41 10.45 -6.47 -1.59
CA VAL A 41 11.28 -7.35 -2.43
C VAL A 41 12.32 -6.53 -3.17
N VAL A 42 13.59 -6.89 -3.00
CA VAL A 42 14.75 -6.24 -3.67
C VAL A 42 15.39 -7.12 -4.75
N GLY A 43 15.00 -8.39 -4.83
CA GLY A 43 15.50 -9.30 -5.86
C GLY A 43 14.59 -10.51 -6.04
N THR A 44 14.48 -10.97 -7.28
CA THR A 44 13.73 -12.17 -7.64
C THR A 44 14.51 -13.00 -8.66
N PHE A 45 14.38 -14.32 -8.55
CA PHE A 45 14.68 -15.21 -9.65
C PHE A 45 13.64 -16.34 -9.67
N SER A 46 13.32 -16.84 -10.87
CA SER A 46 12.46 -18.01 -11.01
C SER A 46 13.07 -19.02 -11.97
N ILE A 47 13.04 -20.29 -11.59
CA ILE A 47 13.48 -21.43 -12.41
C ILE A 47 12.42 -22.52 -12.25
N ASN A 48 11.92 -23.08 -13.35
CA ASN A 48 10.97 -24.21 -13.33
C ASN A 48 9.69 -24.02 -12.48
N ARG A 49 9.19 -22.78 -12.36
CA ARG A 49 8.07 -22.36 -11.48
C ARG A 49 8.37 -22.39 -9.98
N ASP A 50 9.63 -22.57 -9.61
CA ASP A 50 10.09 -22.29 -8.27
C ASP A 50 10.50 -20.82 -8.21
N GLU A 51 10.04 -20.13 -7.18
CA GLU A 51 10.31 -18.71 -6.98
C GLU A 51 11.23 -18.51 -5.80
N ASN A 52 12.24 -17.68 -6.02
CA ASN A 52 13.20 -17.31 -5.01
C ASN A 52 13.19 -15.78 -4.91
N ILE A 53 12.80 -15.28 -3.75
CA ILE A 53 12.68 -13.84 -3.51
C ILE A 53 13.62 -13.41 -2.39
N THR A 54 14.25 -12.26 -2.58
CA THR A 54 15.01 -11.58 -1.55
C THR A 54 14.21 -10.41 -1.02
N VAL A 55 13.91 -10.44 0.27
CA VAL A 55 13.09 -9.47 0.98
C VAL A 55 13.95 -8.70 1.98
N VAL A 56 13.81 -7.38 2.00
CA VAL A 56 14.31 -6.55 3.10
C VAL A 56 13.14 -6.27 4.03
N ALA A 57 13.30 -6.58 5.32
CA ALA A 57 12.26 -6.43 6.32
C ALA A 57 12.02 -4.97 6.71
N ASN A 58 13.02 -4.10 6.48
CA ASN A 58 13.01 -2.67 6.79
C ASN A 58 12.71 -2.36 8.27
N ARG A 59 13.03 -3.29 9.17
CA ARG A 59 12.77 -3.22 10.61
C ARG A 59 13.97 -3.74 11.38
N GLU A 60 14.18 -3.21 12.58
CA GLU A 60 15.37 -3.51 13.39
C GLU A 60 15.41 -4.98 13.86
N ASN A 61 14.26 -5.60 14.07
CA ASN A 61 14.15 -7.00 14.46
C ASN A 61 12.85 -7.63 13.93
N ILE A 62 12.81 -8.96 13.95
CA ILE A 62 11.61 -9.76 13.70
C ILE A 62 11.32 -10.51 15.01
N GLU A 63 10.29 -10.05 15.74
CA GLU A 63 9.90 -10.62 17.04
C GLU A 63 9.44 -12.07 16.89
N ASP A 64 8.53 -12.32 15.93
CA ASP A 64 8.01 -13.64 15.61
C ASP A 64 8.22 -13.95 14.12
N ARG A 65 9.09 -14.93 13.86
CA ARG A 65 9.47 -15.33 12.50
C ARG A 65 8.34 -16.04 11.76
N GLU A 66 7.47 -16.78 12.46
CA GLU A 66 6.35 -17.47 11.82
C GLU A 66 5.26 -16.48 11.42
N VAL A 67 4.94 -15.52 12.30
CA VAL A 67 3.98 -14.46 11.99
C VAL A 67 4.49 -13.62 10.82
N PHE A 68 5.77 -13.28 10.81
CA PHE A 68 6.38 -12.54 9.70
C PHE A 68 6.39 -13.34 8.39
N ALA A 69 6.70 -14.64 8.43
CA ALA A 69 6.63 -15.48 7.24
C ALA A 69 5.21 -15.57 6.67
N ARG A 70 4.18 -15.61 7.53
CA ARG A 70 2.77 -15.57 7.10
C ARG A 70 2.39 -14.23 6.49
N GLU A 71 2.89 -13.12 7.04
CA GLU A 71 2.74 -11.78 6.48
C GLU A 71 3.30 -11.74 5.05
N LEU A 72 4.56 -12.16 4.86
CA LEU A 72 5.20 -12.18 3.54
C LEU A 72 4.50 -13.10 2.53
N LEU A 73 4.06 -14.28 2.98
CA LEU A 73 3.29 -15.20 2.13
C LEU A 73 1.96 -14.59 1.70
N GLN A 74 1.30 -13.84 2.59
CA GLN A 74 0.07 -13.14 2.24
C GLN A 74 0.34 -12.02 1.25
N MET A 75 1.39 -11.22 1.47
CA MET A 75 1.80 -10.17 0.54
C MET A 75 2.14 -10.70 -0.85
N TYR A 76 2.79 -11.86 -0.92
CA TYR A 76 3.05 -12.56 -2.18
C TYR A 76 1.75 -12.92 -2.91
N LYS A 77 0.80 -13.55 -2.21
CA LYS A 77 -0.50 -13.93 -2.78
C LYS A 77 -1.32 -12.74 -3.26
N ASP A 78 -1.28 -11.65 -2.49
CA ASP A 78 -1.99 -10.42 -2.81
C ASP A 78 -1.24 -9.56 -3.83
N ASN A 79 -0.05 -9.99 -4.25
CA ASN A 79 0.85 -9.24 -5.12
C ASN A 79 1.07 -7.79 -4.63
N SER A 80 1.21 -7.63 -3.33
CA SER A 80 1.09 -6.33 -2.64
C SER A 80 2.42 -5.67 -2.29
N PHE A 81 3.55 -6.35 -2.50
CA PHE A 81 4.88 -5.74 -2.42
C PHE A 81 4.95 -4.47 -3.28
N HIS A 82 5.64 -3.44 -2.79
CA HIS A 82 5.61 -2.14 -3.44
C HIS A 82 6.52 -2.12 -4.67
N SER A 83 7.78 -2.56 -4.51
CA SER A 83 8.78 -2.45 -5.58
C SER A 83 8.64 -3.53 -6.66
N THR A 84 8.07 -4.69 -6.31
CA THR A 84 8.00 -5.84 -7.22
C THR A 84 6.57 -6.35 -7.37
N LYS A 85 6.16 -6.62 -8.62
CA LYS A 85 4.93 -7.32 -8.95
C LYS A 85 5.22 -8.64 -9.64
N PHE A 86 4.57 -9.70 -9.17
CA PHE A 86 4.69 -11.06 -9.70
C PHE A 86 3.63 -11.28 -10.78
N SER A 87 4.00 -12.00 -11.85
CA SER A 87 3.05 -12.45 -12.86
C SER A 87 2.21 -13.60 -12.30
N THR A 88 0.91 -13.56 -12.53
CA THR A 88 -0.02 -14.64 -12.18
C THR A 88 -0.40 -15.50 -13.39
N ASP A 89 0.19 -15.23 -14.56
CA ASP A 89 -0.21 -15.87 -15.83
C ASP A 89 0.03 -17.38 -15.83
N HIS A 90 0.99 -17.83 -15.02
CA HIS A 90 1.35 -19.24 -14.88
C HIS A 90 0.77 -19.89 -13.61
N GLY A 91 -0.13 -19.18 -12.91
CA GLY A 91 -0.60 -19.54 -11.57
C GLY A 91 0.46 -19.22 -10.50
N TYR A 92 0.28 -19.79 -9.30
CA TYR A 92 1.25 -19.67 -8.21
C TYR A 92 2.48 -20.55 -8.42
N ALA A 93 3.60 -20.13 -7.85
CA ALA A 93 4.82 -20.92 -7.78
C ALA A 93 4.56 -22.29 -7.13
N THR A 94 5.31 -23.31 -7.59
CA THR A 94 5.26 -24.65 -7.00
C THR A 94 5.96 -24.68 -5.65
N SER A 95 7.04 -23.90 -5.52
CA SER A 95 7.72 -23.61 -4.26
C SER A 95 8.12 -22.14 -4.20
N LEU A 96 8.19 -21.61 -2.98
CA LEU A 96 8.56 -20.23 -2.71
C LEU A 96 9.60 -20.18 -1.60
N ASP A 97 10.81 -19.80 -1.96
CA ASP A 97 11.92 -19.58 -1.04
C ASP A 97 12.12 -18.08 -0.80
N MET A 98 12.28 -17.70 0.46
CA MET A 98 12.45 -16.30 0.87
C MET A 98 13.76 -16.10 1.62
N TYR A 99 14.62 -15.24 1.10
CA TYR A 99 15.82 -14.76 1.77
C TYR A 99 15.54 -13.40 2.40
N ILE A 100 15.62 -13.33 3.73
CA ILE A 100 15.21 -12.14 4.48
C ILE A 100 16.43 -11.44 5.05
N TYR A 101 16.59 -10.16 4.72
CA TYR A 101 17.53 -9.22 5.34
C TYR A 101 16.78 -8.27 6.28
N LEU A 102 17.41 -7.86 7.37
CA LEU A 102 16.87 -6.84 8.28
C LEU A 102 17.23 -5.43 7.79
#